data_AF-H0G4Y3-F1
#
_entry.id   AF-H0G4Y3-F1
#
_cell.length_a   1.000
_cell.length_b   1.000
_cell.length_c   1.000
_cell.angle_alpha   90.00
_cell.angle_beta   90.00
_cell.angle_gamma   90.00
#
_symmetry.space_group_name_H-M   'P 1'
#
loop_
_entity.id
_entity.type
_entity.pdbx_description
1 polymer ?
#
loop_
_entity_poly.entity_id
_entity_poly.type
_entity_poly.pdbx_seq_one_letter_code
_entity_poly.pdbx_strand_id
1 'polypeptide(L)'
;MRGLIDPDLLFPAEERTRALARRLYAEVSGLPIVSPHGHTEPRWYALDEAFPDPAQLLIVPDHYVFRMLFSQGIRLEELGVPALDGSPVETDGRAIWRRFCENYHLFRGTPTRLWFDYTLSELFGIDELPSAASSDRLYDHVAECLTRPDYRPRALYERFNIEVISTTDSALDDLGWHAKILESGWKGRVVPAYRPDAVVDPDFQGFPTNLDKLGDITGADTGTWSGYLDAHRTRRAYFKDFGATSTDHGHATADTANLPQAEAAALFDKVRLGKANADERRLFRAQMLTEMAKMSLDDGLVMQIHPGSFRNHSPAILAKFGRDKGFDIPTRTDYVTALKPLLDAVGLERDLTVILFTLDETSYARELAPLAGVYPALKLGPAWWFHDSAEGMRRFREMTTETAGFYNTVGFNDDTRAFPSIPARHDVARRVDCAFLARLVSEHRLREHEAYELARDLAYGLAKEAYRL
;
A
#
# COMPACT_ATOMS: atom_id res chain seq x y z
N MET A 1 28.88 -14.30 -10.49
CA MET A 1 28.14 -13.03 -10.62
C MET A 1 28.95 -11.94 -9.92
N ARG A 2 29.06 -10.75 -10.51
CA ARG A 2 29.87 -9.63 -9.97
C ARG A 2 29.04 -8.56 -9.22
N GLY A 3 27.78 -8.84 -8.87
CA GLY A 3 26.93 -7.95 -8.07
C GLY A 3 25.75 -8.71 -7.46
N LEU A 4 24.98 -8.05 -6.58
CA LEU A 4 23.80 -8.64 -5.91
C LEU A 4 22.60 -8.84 -6.85
N ILE A 5 22.52 -8.06 -7.93
CA ILE A 5 21.46 -8.16 -8.94
C ILE A 5 22.04 -8.56 -10.30
N ASP A 6 21.34 -9.46 -10.99
CA ASP A 6 21.56 -9.72 -12.39
C ASP A 6 20.79 -8.70 -13.26
N PRO A 7 21.39 -8.11 -14.31
CA PRO A 7 20.68 -7.19 -15.21
C PRO A 7 19.41 -7.78 -15.84
N ASP A 8 19.37 -9.10 -16.04
CA ASP A 8 18.22 -9.83 -16.59
C ASP A 8 17.31 -10.43 -15.49
N LEU A 9 17.42 -9.96 -14.24
CA LEU A 9 16.59 -10.38 -13.11
C LEU A 9 15.09 -10.35 -13.49
N LEU A 10 14.38 -11.44 -13.16
CA LEU A 10 12.96 -11.72 -13.43
C LEU A 10 12.55 -11.89 -14.90
N PHE A 11 13.46 -11.74 -15.87
CA PHE A 11 13.13 -12.04 -17.26
C PHE A 11 13.15 -13.55 -17.55
N PRO A 12 12.38 -14.01 -18.56
CA PRO A 12 12.31 -15.42 -18.90
C PRO A 12 13.67 -16.03 -19.27
N ALA A 13 13.80 -17.35 -19.11
CA ALA A 13 15.02 -18.07 -19.47
C ALA A 13 15.27 -18.13 -20.99
N GLU A 14 14.19 -18.17 -21.78
CA GLU A 14 14.23 -18.28 -23.23
C GLU A 14 14.77 -16.98 -23.88
N GLU A 15 15.77 -17.12 -24.74
CA GLU A 15 16.60 -16.03 -25.22
C GLU A 15 15.82 -14.96 -25.99
N ARG A 16 14.92 -15.37 -26.89
CA ARG A 16 14.14 -14.43 -27.71
C ARG A 16 13.20 -13.60 -26.86
N THR A 17 12.47 -14.24 -25.95
CA THR A 17 11.53 -13.59 -25.05
C THR A 17 12.27 -12.70 -24.05
N ARG A 18 13.41 -13.14 -23.52
CA ARG A 18 14.27 -12.32 -22.66
C ARG A 18 14.76 -11.06 -23.37
N ALA A 19 15.23 -11.20 -24.61
CA ALA A 19 15.72 -10.07 -25.39
C ALA A 19 14.60 -9.03 -25.62
N LEU A 20 13.37 -9.48 -25.85
CA LEU A 20 12.22 -8.60 -25.97
C LEU A 20 11.87 -7.93 -24.62
N ALA A 21 11.82 -8.69 -23.52
CA ALA A 21 11.56 -8.14 -22.19
C ALA A 21 12.58 -7.05 -21.82
N ARG A 22 13.87 -7.24 -22.18
CA ARG A 22 14.92 -6.25 -21.99
C ARG A 22 14.67 -4.96 -22.79
N ARG A 23 14.22 -5.07 -24.05
CA ARG A 23 13.89 -3.89 -24.87
C ARG A 23 12.69 -3.13 -24.31
N LEU A 24 11.64 -3.84 -23.90
CA LEU A 24 10.47 -3.22 -23.25
C LEU A 24 10.88 -2.51 -21.95
N TYR A 25 11.67 -3.18 -21.11
CA TYR A 25 12.12 -2.62 -19.84
C TYR A 25 13.02 -1.38 -20.03
N ALA A 26 13.86 -1.34 -21.05
CA ALA A 26 14.69 -0.18 -21.37
C ALA A 26 13.88 1.10 -21.65
N GLU A 27 12.63 0.95 -22.12
CA GLU A 27 11.73 2.09 -22.37
C GLU A 27 11.05 2.63 -21.10
N VAL A 28 11.03 1.84 -20.02
CA VAL A 28 10.23 2.15 -18.82
C VAL A 28 11.04 2.24 -17.53
N SER A 29 12.26 1.69 -17.51
CA SER A 29 13.10 1.64 -16.30
C SER A 29 13.44 3.02 -15.74
N GLY A 30 13.63 4.01 -16.62
CA GLY A 30 13.91 5.40 -16.26
C GLY A 30 12.69 6.30 -16.04
N LEU A 31 11.47 5.79 -16.20
CA LEU A 31 10.26 6.61 -15.99
C LEU A 31 10.14 7.03 -14.52
N PRO A 32 9.54 8.21 -14.24
CA PRO A 32 9.26 8.63 -12.87
C PRO A 32 8.40 7.63 -12.11
N ILE A 33 8.58 7.57 -10.81
CA ILE A 33 7.77 6.75 -9.90
C ILE A 33 6.51 7.53 -9.52
N VAL A 34 5.37 6.92 -9.79
CA VAL A 34 4.06 7.34 -9.28
C VAL A 34 3.68 6.33 -8.21
N SER A 35 3.71 6.74 -6.95
CA SER A 35 3.35 5.91 -5.79
C SER A 35 2.00 6.39 -5.24
N PRO A 36 0.87 5.94 -5.81
CA PRO A 36 -0.44 6.51 -5.50
C PRO A 36 -1.06 5.98 -4.20
N HIS A 37 -0.42 4.99 -3.57
CA HIS A 37 -0.82 4.41 -2.29
C HIS A 37 0.42 3.85 -1.56
N GLY A 38 0.63 4.31 -0.33
CA GLY A 38 1.75 3.92 0.50
C GLY A 38 1.60 4.37 1.95
N HIS A 39 2.57 3.98 2.77
CA HIS A 39 2.56 4.17 4.22
C HIS A 39 3.85 4.83 4.74
N THR A 40 4.55 5.58 3.89
CA THR A 40 5.72 6.36 4.34
C THR A 40 5.32 7.47 5.31
N GLU A 41 6.23 7.83 6.22
CA GLU A 41 5.97 8.83 7.25
C GLU A 41 6.16 10.26 6.69
N PRO A 42 5.11 11.10 6.62
CA PRO A 42 5.21 12.45 6.05
C PRO A 42 6.20 13.36 6.81
N ARG A 43 6.43 13.10 8.11
CA ARG A 43 7.44 13.83 8.92
C ARG A 43 8.84 13.78 8.29
N TRP A 44 9.22 12.69 7.62
CA TRP A 44 10.53 12.57 6.98
C TRP A 44 10.76 13.67 5.95
N TYR A 45 9.79 13.91 5.08
CA TYR A 45 9.89 14.95 4.05
C TYR A 45 9.68 16.35 4.63
N ALA A 46 8.88 16.49 5.69
CA ALA A 46 8.61 17.77 6.34
C ALA A 46 9.85 18.33 7.08
N LEU A 47 10.64 17.46 7.70
CA LEU A 47 11.82 17.86 8.47
C LEU A 47 13.14 17.72 7.71
N ASP A 48 13.21 16.80 6.75
CA ASP A 48 14.43 16.48 5.99
C ASP A 48 15.64 16.16 6.88
N GLU A 49 15.36 15.56 8.04
CA GLU A 49 16.37 15.07 8.98
C GLU A 49 17.05 13.81 8.44
N ALA A 50 18.30 13.55 8.84
CA ALA A 50 18.98 12.31 8.49
C ALA A 50 18.26 11.14 9.15
N PHE A 51 18.24 10.00 8.47
CA PHE A 51 17.85 8.75 9.10
C PHE A 51 18.85 8.39 10.19
N PRO A 52 18.39 7.88 11.34
CA PRO A 52 19.25 7.72 12.51
C PRO A 52 20.32 6.65 12.32
N ASP A 53 19.95 5.47 11.81
CA ASP A 53 20.88 4.37 11.57
C ASP A 53 20.29 3.32 10.57
N PRO A 54 21.11 2.37 10.07
CA PRO A 54 20.68 1.34 9.13
C PRO A 54 19.51 0.46 9.61
N ALA A 55 19.48 0.09 10.89
CA ALA A 55 18.46 -0.80 11.43
C ALA A 55 17.12 -0.08 11.58
N GLN A 56 17.13 1.15 12.08
CA GLN A 56 15.92 1.98 12.22
C GLN A 56 15.32 2.37 10.86
N LEU A 57 16.13 2.42 9.80
CA LEU A 57 15.65 2.67 8.45
C LEU A 57 15.12 1.41 7.76
N LEU A 58 15.84 0.28 7.83
CA LEU A 58 15.59 -0.88 6.97
C LEU A 58 14.95 -2.07 7.69
N ILE A 59 15.12 -2.21 9.00
CA ILE A 59 14.77 -3.45 9.73
C ILE A 59 13.56 -3.23 10.65
N VAL A 60 13.66 -2.28 11.57
CA VAL A 60 12.63 -2.02 12.59
C VAL A 60 11.25 -1.69 12.00
N PRO A 61 11.13 -0.84 10.95
CA PRO A 61 9.82 -0.48 10.41
C PRO A 61 9.23 -1.52 9.46
N ASP A 62 10.00 -2.51 8.98
CA ASP A 62 9.57 -3.46 7.96
C ASP A 62 9.05 -4.78 8.56
N HIS A 63 7.73 -4.93 8.53
CA HIS A 63 7.06 -6.11 9.04
C HIS A 63 7.28 -7.39 8.23
N TYR A 64 7.72 -7.32 6.97
CA TYR A 64 8.12 -8.53 6.24
C TYR A 64 9.42 -9.10 6.81
N VAL A 65 10.35 -8.23 7.19
CA VAL A 65 11.65 -8.62 7.78
C VAL A 65 11.44 -9.27 9.14
N PHE A 66 10.84 -8.54 10.08
CA PHE A 66 10.71 -9.08 11.44
C PHE A 66 9.73 -10.26 11.51
N ARG A 67 8.75 -10.37 10.61
CA ARG A 67 7.87 -11.56 10.55
C ARG A 67 8.65 -12.83 10.21
N MET A 68 9.59 -12.77 9.25
CA MET A 68 10.42 -13.92 8.90
C MET A 68 11.33 -14.32 10.06
N LEU A 69 12.03 -13.34 10.66
CA LEU A 69 12.92 -13.57 11.80
C LEU A 69 12.15 -14.11 13.02
N PHE A 70 10.98 -13.56 13.31
CA PHE A 70 10.09 -14.03 14.38
C PHE A 70 9.63 -15.48 14.16
N SER A 71 9.32 -15.85 12.92
CA SER A 71 8.92 -17.22 12.59
C SER A 71 10.02 -18.26 12.89
N GLN A 72 11.27 -17.82 13.02
CA GLN A 72 12.44 -18.66 13.35
C GLN A 72 12.89 -18.51 14.81
N GLY A 73 12.10 -17.84 15.65
CA GLY A 73 12.31 -17.77 17.10
C GLY A 73 12.98 -16.49 17.60
N ILE A 74 13.29 -15.51 16.74
CA ILE A 74 13.84 -14.22 17.17
C ILE A 74 12.72 -13.32 17.68
N ARG A 75 12.85 -12.79 18.89
CA ARG A 75 11.77 -11.98 19.49
C ARG A 75 11.70 -10.59 18.86
N LEU A 76 10.51 -9.98 18.81
CA LEU A 76 10.33 -8.65 18.23
C LEU A 76 11.13 -7.58 19.00
N GLU A 77 11.26 -7.73 20.31
CA GLU A 77 12.07 -6.87 21.16
C GLU A 77 13.56 -6.91 20.78
N GLU A 78 14.06 -8.07 20.33
CA GLU A 78 15.46 -8.24 19.88
C GLU A 78 15.74 -7.57 18.53
N LEU A 79 14.66 -7.19 17.83
CA LEU A 79 14.68 -6.46 16.56
C LEU A 79 14.31 -4.99 16.75
N GLY A 80 14.24 -4.50 17.99
CA GLY A 80 13.95 -3.10 18.30
C GLY A 80 12.51 -2.68 18.06
N VAL A 81 11.57 -3.62 17.88
CA VAL A 81 10.15 -3.30 17.70
C VAL A 81 9.56 -2.79 19.02
N PRO A 82 9.04 -1.56 19.09
CA PRO A 82 8.57 -0.98 20.35
C PRO A 82 7.39 -1.75 20.97
N ALA A 83 7.47 -2.01 22.27
CA ALA A 83 6.38 -2.56 23.08
C ALA A 83 5.55 -1.44 23.73
N LEU A 84 4.23 -1.64 23.83
CA LEU A 84 3.28 -0.68 24.41
C LEU A 84 3.35 -0.64 25.94
N ASP A 85 3.80 -1.72 26.57
CA ASP A 85 3.89 -1.87 28.02
C ASP A 85 5.20 -1.31 28.62
N GLY A 86 6.07 -0.72 27.78
CA GLY A 86 7.36 -0.18 28.19
C GLY A 86 8.43 -1.24 28.46
N SER A 87 8.20 -2.51 28.08
CA SER A 87 9.22 -3.56 28.13
C SER A 87 10.50 -3.11 27.40
N PRO A 88 11.69 -3.44 27.93
CA PRO A 88 12.94 -3.09 27.26
C PRO A 88 13.03 -3.79 25.91
N VAL A 89 13.49 -3.05 24.91
CA VAL A 89 13.77 -3.52 23.56
C VAL A 89 15.23 -3.29 23.23
N GLU A 90 15.76 -4.02 22.26
CA GLU A 90 17.08 -3.73 21.70
C GLU A 90 17.09 -2.31 21.14
N THR A 91 18.08 -1.53 21.53
CA THR A 91 18.26 -0.14 21.06
C THR A 91 19.56 0.05 20.30
N ASP A 92 20.48 -0.91 20.35
CA ASP A 92 21.68 -0.89 19.52
C ASP A 92 21.34 -1.33 18.08
N GLY A 93 21.28 -0.36 17.18
CA GLY A 93 21.04 -0.59 15.74
C GLY A 93 22.03 -1.57 15.12
N ARG A 94 23.29 -1.62 15.60
CA ARG A 94 24.28 -2.57 15.11
C ARG A 94 23.95 -4.00 15.52
N ALA A 95 23.47 -4.21 16.75
CA ALA A 95 23.04 -5.53 17.21
C ALA A 95 21.82 -6.03 16.41
N ILE A 96 20.84 -5.14 16.15
CA ILE A 96 19.66 -5.46 15.31
C ILE A 96 20.11 -5.85 13.90
N TRP A 97 20.97 -5.03 13.29
CA TRP A 97 21.53 -5.29 11.97
C TRP A 97 22.30 -6.61 11.90
N ARG A 98 23.11 -6.91 12.91
CA ARG A 98 23.86 -8.18 12.97
C ARG A 98 22.94 -9.39 13.01
N ARG A 99 21.88 -9.34 13.84
CA ARG A 99 20.85 -10.40 13.86
C ARG A 99 20.21 -10.58 12.49
N PHE A 100 19.91 -9.49 11.78
CA PHE A 100 19.40 -9.57 10.41
C PHE A 100 20.40 -10.22 9.45
N CYS A 101 21.66 -9.77 9.43
CA CYS A 101 22.70 -10.31 8.54
C CYS A 101 23.00 -11.79 8.78
N GLU A 102 23.06 -12.23 10.05
CA GLU A 102 23.25 -13.65 10.41
C GLU A 102 22.12 -14.53 9.85
N ASN A 103 20.91 -13.98 9.78
CA ASN A 103 19.71 -14.68 9.35
C ASN A 103 19.28 -14.34 7.92
N TYR A 104 20.13 -13.65 7.14
CA TYR A 104 19.79 -13.20 5.79
C TYR A 104 19.49 -14.35 4.80
N HIS A 105 19.98 -15.55 5.12
CA HIS A 105 19.71 -16.77 4.37
C HIS A 105 18.23 -17.19 4.39
N LEU A 106 17.44 -16.76 5.38
CA LEU A 106 16.01 -17.07 5.48
C LEU A 106 15.18 -16.44 4.36
N PHE A 107 15.67 -15.35 3.77
CA PHE A 107 14.96 -14.62 2.73
C PHE A 107 15.19 -15.21 1.32
N ARG A 108 16.00 -16.25 1.16
CA ARG A 108 16.27 -16.87 -0.16
C ARG A 108 14.96 -17.24 -0.88
N GLY A 109 14.77 -16.71 -2.08
CA GLY A 109 13.58 -16.94 -2.90
C GLY A 109 12.35 -16.07 -2.55
N THR A 110 12.47 -15.17 -1.57
CA THR A 110 11.40 -14.24 -1.18
C THR A 110 11.51 -12.90 -1.92
N PRO A 111 10.42 -12.13 -2.07
CA PRO A 111 10.50 -10.78 -2.63
C PRO A 111 11.33 -9.83 -1.75
N THR A 112 11.30 -10.01 -0.42
CA THR A 112 12.15 -9.23 0.52
C THR A 112 13.63 -9.34 0.16
N ARG A 113 14.09 -10.53 -0.27
CA ARG A 113 15.46 -10.70 -0.73
C ARG A 113 15.78 -9.84 -1.95
N LEU A 114 14.89 -9.81 -2.93
CA LEU A 114 15.06 -8.99 -4.14
C LEU A 114 15.09 -7.50 -3.80
N TRP A 115 14.18 -7.03 -2.96
CA TRP A 115 14.14 -5.61 -2.56
C TRP A 115 15.37 -5.19 -1.79
N PHE A 116 15.88 -6.03 -0.88
CA PHE A 116 17.11 -5.75 -0.14
C PHE A 116 18.36 -5.81 -1.04
N ASP A 117 18.51 -6.83 -1.87
CA ASP A 117 19.63 -6.94 -2.80
C ASP A 117 19.67 -5.70 -3.73
N TYR A 118 18.49 -5.23 -4.18
CA TYR A 118 18.35 -3.97 -4.93
C TYR A 118 18.77 -2.75 -4.15
N THR A 119 18.22 -2.59 -2.94
CA THR A 119 18.50 -1.42 -2.12
C THR A 119 19.99 -1.35 -1.76
N LEU A 120 20.61 -2.48 -1.43
CA LEU A 120 22.04 -2.55 -1.14
C LEU A 120 22.88 -2.20 -2.37
N SER A 121 22.57 -2.77 -3.54
CA SER A 121 23.29 -2.51 -4.80
C SER A 121 23.10 -1.06 -5.28
N GLU A 122 21.87 -0.65 -5.58
CA GLU A 122 21.59 0.58 -6.33
C GLU A 122 21.64 1.85 -5.47
N LEU A 123 21.21 1.77 -4.22
CA LEU A 123 21.21 2.93 -3.32
C LEU A 123 22.54 3.06 -2.57
N PHE A 124 23.07 1.95 -2.04
CA PHE A 124 24.27 1.97 -1.19
C PHE A 124 25.56 1.55 -1.91
N GLY A 125 25.51 1.01 -3.14
CA GLY A 125 26.72 0.57 -3.85
C GLY A 125 27.39 -0.65 -3.22
N ILE A 126 26.60 -1.52 -2.57
CA ILE A 126 27.06 -2.75 -1.91
C ILE A 126 26.84 -3.94 -2.84
N ASP A 127 27.93 -4.61 -3.21
CA ASP A 127 27.92 -5.87 -3.97
C ASP A 127 28.18 -7.12 -3.10
N GLU A 128 28.47 -6.92 -1.80
CA GLU A 128 28.74 -8.00 -0.85
C GLU A 128 27.45 -8.49 -0.19
N LEU A 129 27.28 -9.82 -0.12
CA LEU A 129 26.13 -10.43 0.53
C LEU A 129 26.13 -10.20 2.05
N PRO A 130 25.00 -9.77 2.65
CA PRO A 130 24.82 -9.78 4.09
C PRO A 130 25.02 -11.18 4.69
N SER A 131 25.84 -11.24 5.72
CA SER A 131 26.19 -12.44 6.48
C SER A 131 26.76 -12.03 7.84
N ALA A 132 26.96 -13.00 8.75
CA ALA A 132 27.66 -12.76 10.01
C ALA A 132 29.03 -12.10 9.80
N ALA A 133 29.77 -12.50 8.75
CA ALA A 133 31.14 -12.03 8.48
C ALA A 133 31.21 -10.64 7.81
N SER A 134 30.12 -10.20 7.18
CA SER A 134 30.04 -8.90 6.50
C SER A 134 29.25 -7.85 7.28
N SER A 135 28.45 -8.27 8.26
CA SER A 135 27.54 -7.44 9.06
C SER A 135 28.12 -6.07 9.47
N ASP A 136 29.24 -6.05 10.19
CA ASP A 136 29.77 -4.80 10.76
C ASP A 136 30.27 -3.84 9.67
N ARG A 137 30.94 -4.36 8.63
CA ARG A 137 31.38 -3.54 7.50
C ARG A 137 30.20 -2.94 6.74
N LEU A 138 29.16 -3.73 6.50
CA LEU A 138 27.96 -3.25 5.81
C LEU A 138 27.21 -2.22 6.65
N TYR A 139 27.13 -2.42 7.97
CA TYR A 139 26.54 -1.43 8.86
C TYR A 139 27.28 -0.09 8.80
N ASP A 140 28.61 -0.13 8.91
CA ASP A 140 29.45 1.07 8.88
C ASP A 140 29.28 1.84 7.58
N HIS A 141 29.30 1.13 6.45
CA HIS A 141 29.12 1.72 5.13
C HIS A 141 27.75 2.40 4.98
N VAL A 142 26.66 1.70 5.34
CA VAL A 142 25.32 2.28 5.26
C VAL A 142 25.19 3.46 6.23
N ALA A 143 25.70 3.35 7.45
CA ALA A 143 25.66 4.44 8.43
C ALA A 143 26.42 5.69 7.93
N GLU A 144 27.61 5.52 7.33
CA GLU A 144 28.37 6.60 6.72
C GLU A 144 27.57 7.26 5.58
N CYS A 145 26.95 6.47 4.70
CA CYS A 145 26.06 6.97 3.65
C CYS A 145 24.96 7.88 4.23
N LEU A 146 24.27 7.44 5.29
CA LEU A 146 23.15 8.17 5.90
C LEU A 146 23.54 9.52 6.53
N THR A 147 24.83 9.75 6.80
CA THR A 147 25.31 11.07 7.28
C THR A 147 25.34 12.13 6.17
N ARG A 148 25.43 11.70 4.90
CA ARG A 148 25.64 12.61 3.77
C ARG A 148 24.35 13.34 3.40
N PRO A 149 24.44 14.60 2.92
CA PRO A 149 23.26 15.36 2.49
C PRO A 149 22.46 14.72 1.37
N ASP A 150 23.09 13.92 0.50
CA ASP A 150 22.43 13.25 -0.63
C ASP A 150 21.66 11.97 -0.23
N TYR A 151 21.68 11.60 1.06
CA TYR A 151 20.86 10.54 1.64
C TYR A 151 19.71 11.07 2.53
N ARG A 152 19.47 12.39 2.51
CA ARG A 152 18.33 13.00 3.20
C ARG A 152 17.02 12.63 2.50
N PRO A 153 15.87 12.57 3.21
CA PRO A 153 14.58 12.19 2.64
C PRO A 153 14.25 12.91 1.33
N ARG A 154 14.41 14.23 1.25
CA ARG A 154 14.14 15.00 0.03
C ARG A 154 15.13 14.71 -1.08
N ALA A 155 16.42 14.62 -0.77
CA ALA A 155 17.44 14.29 -1.75
C ALA A 155 17.24 12.89 -2.35
N LEU A 156 16.85 11.92 -1.52
CA LEU A 156 16.50 10.57 -1.98
C LEU A 156 15.22 10.55 -2.80
N TYR A 157 14.19 11.32 -2.42
CA TYR A 157 12.96 11.46 -3.21
C TYR A 157 13.28 11.88 -4.66
N GLU A 158 14.14 12.90 -4.83
CA GLU A 158 14.58 13.36 -6.15
C GLU A 158 15.45 12.31 -6.86
N ARG A 159 16.40 11.69 -6.14
CA ARG A 159 17.29 10.65 -6.70
C ARG A 159 16.53 9.42 -7.17
N PHE A 160 15.45 9.07 -6.47
CA PHE A 160 14.54 7.99 -6.85
C PHE A 160 13.60 8.35 -8.00
N ASN A 161 13.65 9.60 -8.48
CA ASN A 161 12.79 10.11 -9.55
C ASN A 161 11.31 9.92 -9.21
N ILE A 162 10.92 10.17 -7.96
CA ILE A 162 9.52 10.10 -7.52
C ILE A 162 8.80 11.35 -8.00
N GLU A 163 7.78 11.19 -8.83
CA GLU A 163 6.95 12.31 -9.28
C GLU A 163 5.92 12.68 -8.21
N VAL A 164 5.32 11.67 -7.58
CA VAL A 164 4.33 11.83 -6.51
C VAL A 164 4.32 10.59 -5.61
N ILE A 165 4.15 10.84 -4.31
CA ILE A 165 3.90 9.80 -3.31
C ILE A 165 2.66 10.13 -2.49
N SER A 166 1.78 9.15 -2.31
CA SER A 166 0.67 9.24 -1.39
C SER A 166 1.01 8.58 -0.06
N THR A 167 0.83 9.31 1.04
CA THR A 167 0.75 8.72 2.38
C THR A 167 -0.69 8.25 2.64
N THR A 168 -0.89 7.53 3.74
CA THR A 168 -2.22 7.09 4.17
C THR A 168 -2.47 7.62 5.58
N ASP A 169 -3.43 8.54 5.70
CA ASP A 169 -3.61 9.34 6.90
C ASP A 169 -5.02 9.13 7.47
N SER A 170 -5.12 9.10 8.79
CA SER A 170 -6.40 8.94 9.48
C SER A 170 -7.30 10.14 9.23
N ALA A 171 -8.62 9.92 9.12
CA ALA A 171 -9.60 11.00 9.07
C ALA A 171 -9.47 12.03 10.22
N LEU A 172 -8.82 11.66 11.32
CA LEU A 172 -8.61 12.46 12.53
C LEU A 172 -7.26 13.17 12.60
N ASP A 173 -6.38 12.97 11.61
CA ASP A 173 -5.05 13.60 11.58
C ASP A 173 -5.18 15.06 11.13
N ASP A 174 -4.33 15.94 11.67
CA ASP A 174 -4.33 17.37 11.36
C ASP A 174 -3.63 17.69 10.02
N LEU A 175 -2.92 16.74 9.42
CA LEU A 175 -2.10 16.89 8.21
C LEU A 175 -1.01 17.98 8.34
N GLY A 176 -0.56 18.27 9.56
CA GLY A 176 0.44 19.32 9.84
C GLY A 176 1.79 19.07 9.16
N TRP A 177 2.15 17.79 8.96
CA TRP A 177 3.36 17.45 8.20
C TRP A 177 3.23 17.79 6.71
N HIS A 178 2.09 17.52 6.09
CA HIS A 178 1.80 17.92 4.70
C HIS A 178 1.78 19.44 4.56
N ALA A 179 1.19 20.16 5.51
CA ALA A 179 1.24 21.63 5.55
C ALA A 179 2.70 22.13 5.54
N LYS A 180 3.54 21.59 6.42
CA LYS A 180 4.96 21.95 6.51
C LYS A 180 5.74 21.64 5.24
N ILE A 181 5.39 20.56 4.52
CA ILE A 181 6.00 20.25 3.21
C ILE A 181 5.65 21.36 2.20
N LEU A 182 4.38 21.72 2.07
CA LEU A 182 3.91 22.76 1.15
C LEU A 182 4.52 24.13 1.47
N GLU A 183 4.58 24.49 2.75
CA GLU A 183 5.15 25.77 3.23
C GLU A 183 6.66 25.86 3.03
N SER A 184 7.38 24.73 2.96
CA SER A 184 8.84 24.72 2.87
C SER A 184 9.41 25.17 1.52
N GLY A 185 8.58 25.28 0.47
CA GLY A 185 8.99 25.64 -0.88
C GLY A 185 9.67 24.53 -1.70
N TRP A 186 9.93 23.35 -1.09
CA TRP A 186 10.37 22.14 -1.81
C TRP A 186 9.28 21.67 -2.79
N LYS A 187 9.67 21.06 -3.90
CA LYS A 187 8.79 20.76 -5.04
C LYS A 187 8.29 19.32 -5.10
N GLY A 188 8.76 18.45 -4.21
CA GLY A 188 8.25 17.08 -4.10
C GLY A 188 6.76 17.06 -3.75
N ARG A 189 6.03 16.15 -4.39
CA ARG A 189 4.58 15.99 -4.19
C ARG A 189 4.32 14.85 -3.23
N VAL A 190 4.09 15.19 -1.97
CA VAL A 190 3.68 14.25 -0.91
C VAL A 190 2.23 14.59 -0.56
N VAL A 191 1.30 13.73 -0.97
CA VAL A 191 -0.14 13.96 -0.80
C VAL A 191 -0.74 12.95 0.18
N PRO A 192 -1.80 13.29 0.93
CA PRO A 192 -2.47 12.33 1.81
C PRO A 192 -3.54 11.53 1.06
N ALA A 193 -3.81 10.31 1.53
CA ALA A 193 -5.02 9.54 1.20
C ALA A 193 -5.93 9.48 2.44
N TYR A 194 -7.24 9.68 2.22
CA TYR A 194 -8.21 9.70 3.32
C TYR A 194 -8.58 8.30 3.79
N ARG A 195 -8.13 7.90 4.99
CA ARG A 195 -8.46 6.60 5.59
C ARG A 195 -9.36 6.75 6.83
N PRO A 196 -10.67 6.49 6.70
CA PRO A 196 -11.62 6.73 7.79
C PRO A 196 -11.80 5.54 8.75
N ASP A 197 -10.98 4.49 8.69
CA ASP A 197 -11.15 3.26 9.49
C ASP A 197 -11.41 3.56 10.98
N ALA A 198 -10.70 4.52 11.59
CA ALA A 198 -10.85 4.88 13.01
C ALA A 198 -12.23 5.46 13.40
N VAL A 199 -13.01 5.91 12.42
CA VAL A 199 -14.36 6.51 12.57
C VAL A 199 -15.41 5.79 11.72
N VAL A 200 -15.06 4.67 11.08
CA VAL A 200 -15.99 3.81 10.32
C VAL A 200 -16.05 2.38 10.87
N ASP A 201 -15.00 1.87 11.53
CA ASP A 201 -14.98 0.54 12.13
C ASP A 201 -15.33 0.59 13.64
N PRO A 202 -16.52 0.14 14.07
CA PRO A 202 -16.89 0.17 15.48
C PRO A 202 -16.06 -0.76 16.38
N ASP A 203 -15.28 -1.69 15.81
CA ASP A 203 -14.33 -2.53 16.54
C ASP A 203 -12.95 -1.85 16.69
N PHE A 204 -12.75 -0.66 16.12
CA PHE A 204 -11.55 0.14 16.30
C PHE A 204 -11.46 0.68 17.74
N GLN A 205 -10.26 0.66 18.31
CA GLN A 205 -10.05 1.10 19.68
C GLN A 205 -10.42 2.58 19.85
N GLY A 206 -11.28 2.88 20.83
CA GLY A 206 -11.70 4.26 21.11
C GLY A 206 -12.73 4.83 20.15
N PHE A 207 -13.41 4.00 19.35
CA PHE A 207 -14.35 4.44 18.31
C PHE A 207 -15.35 5.53 18.74
N PRO A 208 -16.06 5.46 19.89
CA PRO A 208 -16.96 6.56 20.30
C PRO A 208 -16.24 7.90 20.50
N THR A 209 -15.07 7.89 21.14
CA THR A 209 -14.23 9.07 21.35
C THR A 209 -13.66 9.60 20.04
N ASN A 210 -13.38 8.72 19.08
CA ASN A 210 -12.96 9.11 17.73
C ASN A 210 -14.07 9.86 16.99
N LEU A 211 -15.34 9.45 17.16
CA LEU A 211 -16.49 10.19 16.61
C LEU A 211 -16.68 11.55 17.27
N ASP A 212 -16.40 11.68 18.58
CA ASP A 212 -16.44 12.96 19.28
C ASP A 212 -15.35 13.88 18.73
N LYS A 213 -14.10 13.39 18.62
CA LYS A 213 -12.98 14.13 18.01
C LYS A 213 -13.30 14.55 16.58
N LEU A 214 -13.93 13.68 15.79
CA LEU A 214 -14.36 14.02 14.42
C LEU A 214 -15.35 15.19 14.41
N GLY A 215 -16.29 15.22 15.35
CA GLY A 215 -17.21 16.34 15.54
C GLY A 215 -16.47 17.62 15.93
N ASP A 216 -15.56 17.55 16.90
CA ASP A 216 -14.78 18.70 17.38
C ASP A 216 -13.96 19.36 16.25
N ILE A 217 -13.25 18.56 15.44
CA ILE A 217 -12.38 19.08 14.37
C ILE A 217 -13.14 19.55 13.12
N THR A 218 -14.43 19.19 12.99
CA THR A 218 -15.27 19.59 11.85
C THR A 218 -16.33 20.63 12.21
N GLY A 219 -16.63 20.79 13.50
CA GLY A 219 -17.76 21.58 13.99
C GLY A 219 -19.13 20.93 13.71
N ALA A 220 -19.18 19.69 13.23
CA ALA A 220 -20.42 18.98 12.91
C ALA A 220 -20.95 18.18 14.10
N ASP A 221 -22.29 18.03 14.17
CA ASP A 221 -22.94 17.23 15.22
C ASP A 221 -22.90 15.72 14.89
N THR A 222 -21.80 15.07 15.27
CA THR A 222 -21.65 13.60 15.14
C THR A 222 -22.55 12.82 16.09
N GLY A 223 -23.38 13.48 16.90
CA GLY A 223 -24.50 12.89 17.64
C GLY A 223 -25.63 12.39 16.74
N THR A 224 -25.71 12.86 15.49
CA THR A 224 -26.72 12.47 14.51
C THR A 224 -26.09 11.86 13.27
N TRP A 225 -26.85 11.00 12.57
CA TRP A 225 -26.40 10.42 11.31
C TRP A 225 -26.05 11.47 10.26
N SER A 226 -26.87 12.50 10.10
CA SER A 226 -26.61 13.59 9.15
C SER A 226 -25.34 14.35 9.49
N GLY A 227 -25.17 14.76 10.76
CA GLY A 227 -23.98 15.51 11.16
C GLY A 227 -22.71 14.65 11.11
N TYR A 228 -22.81 13.34 11.34
CA TYR A 228 -21.71 12.40 11.10
C TYR A 228 -21.29 12.33 9.62
N LEU A 229 -22.23 12.24 8.68
CA LEU A 229 -21.90 12.29 7.26
C LEU A 229 -21.34 13.65 6.83
N ASP A 230 -21.84 14.75 7.38
CA ASP A 230 -21.32 16.10 7.10
C ASP A 230 -19.90 16.30 7.64
N ALA A 231 -19.59 15.67 8.78
CA ALA A 231 -18.23 15.63 9.31
C ALA A 231 -17.27 14.92 8.32
N HIS A 232 -17.69 13.80 7.74
CA HIS A 232 -16.92 13.11 6.71
C HIS A 232 -16.69 13.97 5.47
N ARG A 233 -17.74 14.62 4.94
CA ARG A 233 -17.61 15.53 3.79
C ARG A 233 -16.63 16.66 4.08
N THR A 234 -16.71 17.26 5.27
CA THR A 234 -15.81 18.32 5.72
C THR A 234 -14.36 17.85 5.78
N ARG A 235 -14.09 16.67 6.34
CA ARG A 235 -12.74 16.12 6.38
C ARG A 235 -12.22 15.75 4.99
N ARG A 236 -13.05 15.16 4.13
CA ARG A 236 -12.65 14.83 2.76
C ARG A 236 -12.28 16.09 1.96
N ALA A 237 -13.05 17.17 2.11
CA ALA A 237 -12.70 18.47 1.53
C ALA A 237 -11.36 18.99 2.06
N TYR A 238 -11.13 18.94 3.38
CA TYR A 238 -9.85 19.32 3.96
C TYR A 238 -8.67 18.52 3.41
N PHE A 239 -8.81 17.20 3.25
CA PHE A 239 -7.77 16.36 2.65
C PHE A 239 -7.43 16.79 1.21
N LYS A 240 -8.45 17.16 0.43
CA LYS A 240 -8.26 17.68 -0.94
C LYS A 240 -7.48 18.98 -0.98
N ASP A 241 -7.58 19.83 0.05
CA ASP A 241 -6.76 21.05 0.15
C ASP A 241 -5.26 20.74 0.25
N PHE A 242 -4.88 19.53 0.66
CA PHE A 242 -3.49 19.01 0.66
C PHE A 242 -3.17 18.14 -0.57
N GLY A 243 -4.05 18.12 -1.57
CA GLY A 243 -3.84 17.38 -2.82
C GLY A 243 -4.28 15.92 -2.79
N ALA A 244 -5.05 15.50 -1.79
CA ALA A 244 -5.61 14.15 -1.77
C ALA A 244 -6.50 13.91 -3.01
N THR A 245 -6.28 12.77 -3.65
CA THR A 245 -7.10 12.31 -4.79
C THR A 245 -7.80 10.98 -4.52
N SER A 246 -7.50 10.34 -3.39
CA SER A 246 -7.99 9.01 -3.06
C SER A 246 -8.44 8.85 -1.60
N THR A 247 -9.27 7.84 -1.38
CA THR A 247 -9.61 7.30 -0.06
C THR A 247 -9.18 5.83 0.00
N ASP A 248 -8.96 5.34 1.22
CA ASP A 248 -8.59 3.95 1.47
C ASP A 248 -9.47 3.34 2.56
N HIS A 249 -9.93 2.11 2.35
CA HIS A 249 -10.84 1.37 3.22
C HIS A 249 -10.30 -0.03 3.50
N GLY A 250 -9.69 -0.21 4.68
CA GLY A 250 -9.02 -1.45 5.07
C GLY A 250 -9.90 -2.43 5.85
N HIS A 251 -11.15 -2.60 5.44
CA HIS A 251 -12.16 -3.40 6.14
C HIS A 251 -11.83 -4.91 6.15
N ALA A 252 -12.40 -5.68 7.08
CA ALA A 252 -12.21 -7.13 7.14
C ALA A 252 -12.86 -7.85 5.94
N THR A 253 -13.94 -7.31 5.40
CA THR A 253 -14.74 -7.88 4.31
C THR A 253 -15.02 -6.83 3.23
N ALA A 254 -15.43 -7.27 2.04
CA ALA A 254 -15.85 -6.39 0.94
C ALA A 254 -17.35 -6.05 1.00
N ASP A 255 -18.01 -6.31 2.14
CA ASP A 255 -19.46 -6.18 2.27
C ASP A 255 -19.88 -4.73 2.11
N THR A 256 -20.95 -4.52 1.34
CA THR A 256 -21.61 -3.24 1.17
C THR A 256 -23.08 -3.36 1.54
N ALA A 257 -23.71 -2.24 1.89
CA ALA A 257 -25.14 -2.16 2.15
C ALA A 257 -25.71 -0.85 1.60
N ASN A 258 -27.00 -0.83 1.28
CA ASN A 258 -27.69 0.38 0.83
C ASN A 258 -29.01 0.54 1.59
N LEU A 259 -28.89 0.73 2.90
CA LEU A 259 -30.01 0.92 3.81
C LEU A 259 -30.77 2.22 3.49
N PRO A 260 -32.10 2.24 3.66
CA PRO A 260 -32.85 3.48 3.74
C PRO A 260 -32.29 4.40 4.84
N GLN A 261 -32.33 5.71 4.63
CA GLN A 261 -31.71 6.69 5.52
C GLN A 261 -32.15 6.56 7.00
N ALA A 262 -33.44 6.24 7.24
CA ALA A 262 -33.97 6.04 8.58
C ALA A 262 -33.36 4.80 9.28
N GLU A 263 -33.11 3.72 8.53
CA GLU A 263 -32.50 2.50 9.05
C GLU A 263 -31.00 2.69 9.31
N ALA A 264 -30.30 3.39 8.41
CA ALA A 264 -28.90 3.77 8.61
C ALA A 264 -28.73 4.65 9.87
N ALA A 265 -29.63 5.61 10.07
CA ALA A 265 -29.64 6.45 11.26
C ALA A 265 -29.88 5.66 12.55
N ALA A 266 -30.88 4.77 12.57
CA ALA A 266 -31.15 3.91 13.72
C ALA A 266 -29.98 2.95 14.03
N LEU A 267 -29.28 2.47 13.00
CA LEU A 267 -28.08 1.65 13.16
C LEU A 267 -26.92 2.47 13.73
N PHE A 268 -26.69 3.69 13.21
CA PHE A 268 -25.68 4.60 13.71
C PHE A 268 -25.89 4.94 15.19
N ASP A 269 -27.12 5.22 15.63
CA ASP A 269 -27.43 5.50 17.03
C ASP A 269 -27.01 4.34 17.95
N LYS A 270 -27.29 3.09 17.55
CA LYS A 270 -26.85 1.90 18.30
C LYS A 270 -25.33 1.78 18.34
N VAL A 271 -24.67 2.00 17.21
CA VAL A 271 -23.21 1.94 17.07
C VAL A 271 -22.54 2.99 17.94
N ARG A 272 -22.98 4.25 17.86
CA ARG A 272 -22.45 5.36 18.64
C ARG A 272 -22.65 5.18 20.15
N LEU A 273 -23.76 4.59 20.57
CA LEU A 273 -24.03 4.24 21.97
C LEU A 273 -23.30 2.98 22.46
N GLY A 274 -22.53 2.30 21.60
CA GLY A 274 -21.84 1.05 21.95
C GLY A 274 -22.80 -0.12 22.21
N LYS A 275 -24.03 -0.06 21.69
CA LYS A 275 -25.08 -1.07 21.88
C LYS A 275 -25.22 -2.04 20.70
N ALA A 276 -24.51 -1.78 19.59
CA ALA A 276 -24.56 -2.61 18.39
C ALA A 276 -23.89 -3.97 18.59
N ASN A 277 -24.59 -5.04 18.19
CA ASN A 277 -24.02 -6.39 18.15
C ASN A 277 -23.02 -6.56 16.97
N ALA A 278 -22.39 -7.75 16.85
CA ALA A 278 -21.37 -7.98 15.83
C ALA A 278 -21.90 -7.84 14.39
N ASP A 279 -23.12 -8.32 14.12
CA ASP A 279 -23.74 -8.21 12.79
C ASP A 279 -24.09 -6.76 12.45
N GLU A 280 -24.57 -6.00 13.43
CA GLU A 280 -24.85 -4.57 13.29
C GLU A 280 -23.58 -3.75 13.03
N ARG A 281 -22.46 -4.05 13.72
CA ARG A 281 -21.16 -3.40 13.45
C ARG A 281 -20.63 -3.74 12.06
N ARG A 282 -20.80 -4.99 11.61
CA ARG A 282 -20.49 -5.41 10.24
C ARG A 282 -21.35 -4.68 9.22
N LEU A 283 -22.67 -4.59 9.45
CA LEU A 283 -23.60 -3.88 8.58
C LEU A 283 -23.28 -2.38 8.51
N PHE A 284 -22.84 -1.78 9.62
CA PHE A 284 -22.45 -0.37 9.65
C PHE A 284 -21.25 -0.10 8.75
N ARG A 285 -20.17 -0.90 8.87
CA ARG A 285 -19.01 -0.81 7.95
C ARG A 285 -19.44 -0.96 6.49
N ALA A 286 -20.35 -1.89 6.23
CA ALA A 286 -20.88 -2.14 4.90
C ALA A 286 -21.69 -0.96 4.34
N GLN A 287 -22.54 -0.34 5.16
CA GLN A 287 -23.27 0.87 4.80
C GLN A 287 -22.30 2.02 4.49
N MET A 288 -21.25 2.17 5.30
CA MET A 288 -20.29 3.26 5.14
C MET A 288 -19.48 3.17 3.84
N LEU A 289 -19.19 1.99 3.30
CA LEU A 289 -18.57 1.89 1.97
C LEU A 289 -19.47 2.53 0.90
N THR A 290 -20.78 2.27 0.94
CA THR A 290 -21.73 2.87 -0.01
C THR A 290 -21.87 4.39 0.20
N GLU A 291 -21.86 4.87 1.44
CA GLU A 291 -21.88 6.32 1.70
C GLU A 291 -20.59 7.02 1.23
N MET A 292 -19.43 6.39 1.39
CA MET A 292 -18.16 6.91 0.86
C MET A 292 -18.16 6.96 -0.67
N ALA A 293 -18.72 5.93 -1.34
CA ALA A 293 -18.88 5.93 -2.78
C ALA A 293 -19.83 7.04 -3.27
N LYS A 294 -20.94 7.28 -2.56
CA LYS A 294 -21.84 8.42 -2.83
C LYS A 294 -21.12 9.76 -2.66
N MET A 295 -20.33 9.94 -1.59
CA MET A 295 -19.52 11.15 -1.41
C MET A 295 -18.48 11.31 -2.52
N SER A 296 -17.90 10.22 -3.02
CA SER A 296 -16.96 10.24 -4.16
C SER A 296 -17.58 10.68 -5.48
N LEU A 297 -18.90 10.54 -5.65
CA LEU A 297 -19.60 11.16 -6.79
C LEU A 297 -19.63 12.69 -6.68
N ASP A 298 -19.74 13.23 -5.46
CA ASP A 298 -19.77 14.68 -5.22
C ASP A 298 -18.38 15.31 -5.30
N ASP A 299 -17.37 14.68 -4.67
CA ASP A 299 -16.04 15.26 -4.53
C ASP A 299 -14.97 14.69 -5.46
N GLY A 300 -15.27 13.60 -6.17
CA GLY A 300 -14.37 12.98 -7.13
C GLY A 300 -13.17 12.24 -6.53
N LEU A 301 -13.14 11.91 -5.23
CA LEU A 301 -12.08 11.09 -4.65
C LEU A 301 -12.20 9.64 -5.10
N VAL A 302 -11.09 9.06 -5.56
CA VAL A 302 -10.99 7.65 -5.97
C VAL A 302 -11.06 6.75 -4.74
N MET A 303 -11.95 5.78 -4.73
CA MET A 303 -12.20 4.92 -3.58
C MET A 303 -11.42 3.60 -3.69
N GLN A 304 -10.52 3.32 -2.74
CA GLN A 304 -9.80 2.04 -2.69
C GLN A 304 -10.41 1.12 -1.64
N ILE A 305 -10.69 -0.14 -2.00
CA ILE A 305 -11.22 -1.14 -1.06
C ILE A 305 -10.18 -2.25 -0.91
N HIS A 306 -9.64 -2.40 0.30
CA HIS A 306 -8.62 -3.37 0.70
C HIS A 306 -9.16 -4.40 1.71
N PRO A 307 -10.03 -5.35 1.28
CA PRO A 307 -10.69 -6.30 2.17
C PRO A 307 -9.90 -7.59 2.36
N GLY A 308 -10.36 -8.44 3.28
CA GLY A 308 -9.93 -9.84 3.34
C GLY A 308 -8.71 -10.10 4.22
N SER A 309 -8.33 -9.15 5.08
CA SER A 309 -7.31 -9.37 6.11
C SER A 309 -7.95 -9.62 7.47
N PHE A 310 -7.73 -10.80 8.05
CA PHE A 310 -7.95 -11.01 9.48
C PHE A 310 -6.79 -10.38 10.24
N ARG A 311 -6.98 -9.11 10.58
CA ARG A 311 -5.99 -8.31 11.30
C ARG A 311 -5.84 -8.75 12.76
N ASN A 312 -4.63 -8.64 13.28
CA ASN A 312 -4.29 -8.88 14.68
C ASN A 312 -4.65 -10.31 15.16
N HIS A 313 -4.36 -11.32 14.32
CA HIS A 313 -4.68 -12.73 14.55
C HIS A 313 -4.05 -13.31 15.84
N SER A 314 -3.02 -12.65 16.40
CA SER A 314 -2.44 -12.98 17.70
C SER A 314 -2.85 -11.94 18.75
N PRO A 315 -3.79 -12.25 19.66
CA PRO A 315 -4.19 -11.34 20.75
C PRO A 315 -3.02 -10.97 21.67
N ALA A 316 -2.08 -11.90 21.91
CA ALA A 316 -0.91 -11.64 22.73
C ALA A 316 0.02 -10.60 22.10
N ILE A 317 0.23 -10.67 20.78
CA ILE A 317 1.04 -9.68 20.06
C ILE A 317 0.32 -8.34 20.00
N LEU A 318 -0.99 -8.34 19.73
CA LEU A 318 -1.79 -7.12 19.73
C LEU A 318 -1.70 -6.39 21.08
N ALA A 319 -1.87 -7.12 22.19
CA ALA A 319 -1.82 -6.55 23.53
C ALA A 319 -0.44 -5.94 23.84
N LYS A 320 0.64 -6.56 23.37
CA LYS A 320 2.00 -6.15 23.71
C LYS A 320 2.58 -5.09 22.77
N PHE A 321 2.36 -5.21 21.46
CA PHE A 321 3.02 -4.39 20.43
C PHE A 321 2.06 -3.55 19.58
N GLY A 322 0.74 -3.77 19.72
CA GLY A 322 -0.26 -3.08 18.92
C GLY A 322 -0.45 -3.68 17.53
N ARG A 323 -1.00 -2.87 16.63
CA ARG A 323 -1.37 -3.24 15.26
C ARG A 323 -0.15 -3.24 14.32
N ASP A 324 -0.32 -3.84 13.14
CA ASP A 324 0.65 -3.84 12.04
C ASP A 324 2.00 -4.49 12.38
N LYS A 325 1.96 -5.55 13.20
CA LYS A 325 3.14 -6.32 13.64
C LYS A 325 3.29 -7.66 12.93
N GLY A 326 2.77 -7.79 11.71
CA GLY A 326 2.96 -8.98 10.87
C GLY A 326 2.06 -10.19 11.20
N PHE A 327 1.05 -10.01 12.07
CA PHE A 327 0.06 -11.02 12.46
C PHE A 327 -1.31 -10.78 11.80
N ASP A 328 -1.29 -10.31 10.56
CA ASP A 328 -2.47 -10.06 9.74
C ASP A 328 -2.50 -11.13 8.65
N ILE A 329 -3.57 -11.92 8.61
CA ILE A 329 -3.63 -13.15 7.80
C ILE A 329 -4.74 -13.03 6.75
N PRO A 330 -4.45 -13.29 5.46
CA PRO A 330 -5.46 -13.36 4.41
C PRO A 330 -6.60 -14.32 4.73
N THR A 331 -7.82 -13.95 4.35
CA THR A 331 -9.01 -14.79 4.43
C THR A 331 -9.71 -14.87 3.08
N ARG A 332 -10.51 -15.94 2.89
CA ARG A 332 -11.40 -16.04 1.74
C ARG A 332 -12.32 -14.83 1.68
N THR A 333 -12.41 -14.20 0.52
CA THR A 333 -13.18 -12.96 0.33
C THR A 333 -14.17 -13.13 -0.82
N ASP A 334 -15.41 -12.68 -0.59
CA ASP A 334 -16.46 -12.65 -1.60
C ASP A 334 -16.66 -11.20 -2.05
N TYR A 335 -16.72 -10.98 -3.36
CA TYR A 335 -16.99 -9.70 -3.99
C TYR A 335 -18.35 -9.68 -4.69
N VAL A 336 -18.85 -10.82 -5.18
CA VAL A 336 -20.06 -10.86 -6.01
C VAL A 336 -21.29 -10.52 -5.18
N THR A 337 -21.46 -11.15 -4.01
CA THR A 337 -22.61 -10.81 -3.16
C THR A 337 -22.34 -9.56 -2.34
N ALA A 338 -21.09 -9.39 -1.90
CA ALA A 338 -20.66 -8.34 -1.01
C ALA A 338 -20.79 -6.94 -1.63
N LEU A 339 -20.38 -6.76 -2.89
CA LEU A 339 -20.44 -5.46 -3.57
C LEU A 339 -21.81 -5.14 -4.19
N LYS A 340 -22.72 -6.12 -4.26
CA LYS A 340 -23.99 -5.98 -5.00
C LYS A 340 -24.82 -4.76 -4.56
N PRO A 341 -25.01 -4.47 -3.25
CA PRO A 341 -25.76 -3.28 -2.83
C PRO A 341 -25.14 -1.95 -3.27
N LEU A 342 -23.81 -1.80 -3.20
CA LEU A 342 -23.13 -0.60 -3.71
C LEU A 342 -23.25 -0.51 -5.23
N LEU A 343 -23.05 -1.62 -5.95
CA LEU A 343 -23.15 -1.65 -7.40
C LEU A 343 -24.58 -1.34 -7.91
N ASP A 344 -25.61 -1.75 -7.17
CA ASP A 344 -26.99 -1.36 -7.44
C ASP A 344 -27.24 0.14 -7.23
N ALA A 345 -26.53 0.75 -6.28
CA ALA A 345 -26.69 2.16 -5.95
C ALA A 345 -25.94 3.08 -6.92
N VAL A 346 -24.69 2.73 -7.27
CA VAL A 346 -23.75 3.64 -7.97
C VAL A 346 -22.83 2.94 -8.99
N GLY A 347 -22.96 1.63 -9.21
CA GLY A 347 -22.00 0.85 -10.01
C GLY A 347 -21.96 1.19 -11.51
N LEU A 348 -22.99 1.86 -12.03
CA LEU A 348 -23.08 2.31 -13.43
C LEU A 348 -22.69 3.79 -13.62
N GLU A 349 -22.38 4.49 -12.53
CA GLU A 349 -21.93 5.89 -12.59
C GLU A 349 -20.50 5.97 -13.12
N ARG A 350 -20.29 6.73 -14.18
CA ARG A 350 -19.00 6.79 -14.90
C ARG A 350 -17.97 7.70 -14.22
N ASP A 351 -18.44 8.64 -13.42
CA ASP A 351 -17.58 9.60 -12.71
C ASP A 351 -17.04 9.04 -11.38
N LEU A 352 -17.59 7.90 -10.93
CA LEU A 352 -17.10 7.14 -9.80
C LEU A 352 -15.95 6.23 -10.22
N THR A 353 -14.92 6.14 -9.39
CA THR A 353 -13.83 5.17 -9.55
C THR A 353 -13.61 4.44 -8.23
N VAL A 354 -13.86 3.13 -8.24
CA VAL A 354 -13.62 2.22 -7.12
C VAL A 354 -12.56 1.21 -7.54
N ILE A 355 -11.43 1.21 -6.85
CA ILE A 355 -10.31 0.31 -7.08
C ILE A 355 -10.42 -0.85 -6.07
N LEU A 356 -10.58 -2.06 -6.59
CA LEU A 356 -10.70 -3.28 -5.80
C LEU A 356 -9.34 -3.97 -5.68
N PHE A 357 -8.94 -4.25 -4.44
CA PHE A 357 -7.78 -5.07 -4.10
C PHE A 357 -8.23 -6.38 -3.47
N THR A 358 -7.32 -7.37 -3.38
CA THR A 358 -7.64 -8.67 -2.75
C THR A 358 -6.41 -9.33 -2.13
N LEU A 359 -6.64 -10.10 -1.07
CA LEU A 359 -5.69 -11.07 -0.52
C LEU A 359 -6.04 -12.52 -0.90
N ASP A 360 -7.11 -12.73 -1.67
CA ASP A 360 -7.57 -14.04 -2.11
C ASP A 360 -7.44 -14.14 -3.65
N GLU A 361 -6.31 -14.68 -4.13
CA GLU A 361 -6.03 -14.82 -5.57
C GLU A 361 -7.09 -15.66 -6.32
N THR A 362 -7.86 -16.50 -5.62
CA THR A 362 -8.94 -17.28 -6.23
C THR A 362 -10.09 -16.41 -6.75
N SER A 363 -10.16 -15.16 -6.28
CA SER A 363 -11.14 -14.17 -6.74
C SER A 363 -10.77 -13.51 -8.06
N TYR A 364 -9.51 -13.56 -8.52
CA TYR A 364 -9.05 -12.84 -9.73
C TYR A 364 -9.88 -13.16 -10.97
N ALA A 365 -9.84 -14.41 -11.43
CA ALA A 365 -10.55 -14.84 -12.63
C ALA A 365 -12.05 -15.08 -12.39
N ARG A 366 -12.43 -15.41 -11.15
CA ARG A 366 -13.79 -15.82 -10.80
C ARG A 366 -14.74 -14.65 -10.55
N GLU A 367 -14.25 -13.57 -9.93
CA GLU A 367 -15.09 -12.45 -9.48
C GLU A 367 -14.56 -11.09 -9.93
N LEU A 368 -13.31 -10.77 -9.59
CA LEU A 368 -12.76 -9.44 -9.78
C LEU A 368 -12.69 -9.03 -11.24
N ALA A 369 -12.06 -9.85 -12.09
CA ALA A 369 -11.94 -9.53 -13.51
C ALA A 369 -13.30 -9.50 -14.23
N PRO A 370 -14.23 -10.43 -14.00
CA PRO A 370 -15.61 -10.30 -14.51
C PRO A 370 -16.35 -9.05 -14.04
N LEU A 371 -16.22 -8.65 -12.77
CA LEU A 371 -16.87 -7.45 -12.24
C LEU A 371 -16.27 -6.17 -12.83
N ALA A 372 -14.94 -6.02 -12.82
CA ALA A 372 -14.25 -4.86 -13.39
C ALA A 372 -14.35 -4.79 -14.92
N GLY A 373 -14.57 -5.93 -15.59
CA GLY A 373 -14.80 -5.99 -17.03
C GLY A 373 -16.18 -5.50 -17.48
N VAL A 374 -17.12 -5.24 -16.55
CA VAL A 374 -18.51 -4.85 -16.88
C VAL A 374 -19.00 -3.58 -16.19
N TYR A 375 -18.61 -3.31 -14.95
CA TYR A 375 -19.06 -2.12 -14.21
C TYR A 375 -18.15 -0.92 -14.49
N PRO A 376 -18.65 0.19 -15.06
CA PRO A 376 -17.86 1.37 -15.37
C PRO A 376 -17.12 1.96 -14.16
N ALA A 377 -17.72 1.85 -12.97
CA ALA A 377 -17.14 2.37 -11.74
C ALA A 377 -15.96 1.54 -11.21
N LEU A 378 -15.77 0.28 -11.66
CA LEU A 378 -14.81 -0.64 -11.06
C LEU A 378 -13.47 -0.70 -11.82
N LYS A 379 -12.38 -0.74 -11.05
CA LYS A 379 -11.02 -1.03 -11.52
C LYS A 379 -10.34 -2.04 -10.60
N LEU A 380 -9.29 -2.68 -11.08
CA LEU A 380 -8.47 -3.62 -10.31
C LEU A 380 -7.16 -2.98 -9.86
N GLY A 381 -6.93 -3.00 -8.55
CA GLY A 381 -5.63 -2.74 -7.95
C GLY A 381 -4.61 -3.85 -8.32
N PRO A 382 -3.30 -3.57 -8.23
CA PRO A 382 -2.27 -4.60 -8.40
C PRO A 382 -2.37 -5.72 -7.35
N ALA A 383 -1.59 -6.78 -7.56
CA ALA A 383 -1.40 -7.84 -6.56
C ALA A 383 -0.91 -7.24 -5.24
N TRP A 384 -1.62 -7.51 -4.13
CA TRP A 384 -1.43 -6.79 -2.88
C TRP A 384 -0.76 -7.63 -1.78
N TRP A 385 0.04 -6.96 -0.94
CA TRP A 385 0.64 -7.47 0.29
C TRP A 385 1.51 -8.73 0.09
N PHE A 386 0.99 -9.92 0.38
CA PHE A 386 1.73 -11.17 0.21
C PHE A 386 1.87 -11.56 -1.26
N HIS A 387 1.02 -10.97 -2.12
CA HIS A 387 1.01 -11.19 -3.56
C HIS A 387 1.78 -10.12 -4.32
N ASP A 388 2.19 -9.02 -3.66
CA ASP A 388 3.20 -8.07 -4.17
C ASP A 388 4.58 -8.75 -4.22
N SER A 389 4.74 -9.59 -5.24
CA SER A 389 5.89 -10.45 -5.46
C SER A 389 5.94 -10.84 -6.93
N ALA A 390 7.11 -11.24 -7.43
CA ALA A 390 7.25 -11.61 -8.84
C ALA A 390 6.23 -12.66 -9.30
N GLU A 391 5.97 -13.68 -8.48
CA GLU A 391 5.01 -14.73 -8.82
C GLU A 391 3.55 -14.29 -8.62
N GLY A 392 3.24 -13.48 -7.61
CA GLY A 392 1.88 -12.98 -7.40
C GLY A 392 1.47 -11.97 -8.49
N MET A 393 2.37 -11.05 -8.87
CA MET A 393 2.17 -10.15 -10.01
C MET A 393 1.96 -10.91 -11.32
N ARG A 394 2.74 -11.96 -11.57
CA ARG A 394 2.57 -12.83 -12.75
C ARG A 394 1.18 -13.48 -12.75
N ARG A 395 0.75 -14.09 -11.63
CA ARG A 395 -0.58 -14.69 -11.49
C ARG A 395 -1.70 -13.67 -11.66
N PHE A 396 -1.55 -12.46 -11.12
CA PHE A 396 -2.49 -11.38 -11.31
C PHE A 396 -2.68 -11.07 -12.80
N ARG A 397 -1.58 -10.87 -13.55
CA ARG A 397 -1.65 -10.63 -15.00
C ARG A 397 -2.28 -11.80 -15.75
N GLU A 398 -1.89 -13.02 -15.43
CA GLU A 398 -2.43 -14.23 -16.08
C GLU A 398 -3.91 -14.45 -15.81
N MET A 399 -4.39 -14.18 -14.60
CA MET A 399 -5.76 -14.48 -14.18
C MET A 399 -6.76 -13.34 -14.41
N THR A 400 -6.31 -12.10 -14.63
CA THR A 400 -7.22 -10.95 -14.80
C THR A 400 -7.29 -10.42 -16.22
N THR A 401 -6.20 -10.47 -16.99
CA THR A 401 -6.10 -9.78 -18.30
C THR A 401 -7.13 -10.26 -19.31
N GLU A 402 -7.48 -11.55 -19.33
CA GLU A 402 -8.37 -12.12 -20.34
C GLU A 402 -9.81 -11.58 -20.28
N THR A 403 -10.28 -11.18 -19.08
CA THR A 403 -11.64 -10.65 -18.88
C THR A 403 -11.65 -9.15 -18.62
N ALA A 404 -10.75 -8.65 -17.76
CA ALA A 404 -10.71 -7.22 -17.44
C ALA A 404 -9.96 -6.41 -18.51
N GLY A 405 -9.00 -7.00 -19.21
CA GLY A 405 -8.03 -6.26 -20.01
C GLY A 405 -7.07 -5.42 -19.15
N PHE A 406 -6.09 -4.77 -19.79
CA PHE A 406 -5.12 -3.93 -19.08
C PHE A 406 -5.71 -2.62 -18.57
N TYR A 407 -6.60 -1.99 -19.33
CA TYR A 407 -7.17 -0.66 -19.05
C TYR A 407 -8.27 -0.66 -17.98
N ASN A 408 -8.64 -1.83 -17.43
CA ASN A 408 -9.41 -1.94 -16.19
C ASN A 408 -8.52 -2.23 -14.97
N THR A 409 -7.20 -2.22 -15.12
CA THR A 409 -6.23 -2.19 -14.02
C THR A 409 -5.67 -0.79 -13.83
N VAL A 410 -5.00 -0.53 -12.71
CA VAL A 410 -4.54 0.82 -12.32
C VAL A 410 -3.02 1.00 -12.30
N GLY A 411 -2.27 0.10 -12.95
CA GLY A 411 -0.81 0.07 -12.86
C GLY A 411 -0.33 -0.58 -11.56
N PHE A 412 0.59 0.06 -10.85
CA PHE A 412 1.24 -0.47 -9.64
C PHE A 412 1.34 0.60 -8.52
N ASN A 413 1.32 0.14 -7.26
CA ASN A 413 1.66 0.91 -6.07
C ASN A 413 2.48 0.02 -5.12
N ASP A 414 3.41 0.61 -4.39
CA ASP A 414 4.35 -0.13 -3.52
C ASP A 414 3.77 -0.53 -2.15
N ASP A 415 2.76 0.18 -1.66
CA ASP A 415 2.10 -0.08 -0.36
C ASP A 415 3.10 -0.25 0.80
N THR A 416 4.21 0.50 0.80
CA THR A 416 5.30 0.27 1.75
C THR A 416 5.47 1.35 2.80
N ARG A 417 5.99 0.94 3.96
CA ARG A 417 6.56 1.85 4.98
C ARG A 417 8.06 2.08 4.76
N ALA A 418 8.74 1.17 4.05
CA ALA A 418 10.17 1.20 3.85
C ALA A 418 10.54 2.09 2.64
N PHE A 419 10.70 3.38 2.87
CA PHE A 419 11.00 4.38 1.84
C PHE A 419 12.16 3.99 0.88
N PRO A 420 13.30 3.44 1.36
CA PRO A 420 14.37 2.99 0.45
C PRO A 420 13.99 1.85 -0.50
N SER A 421 12.93 1.09 -0.20
CA SER A 421 12.48 -0.03 -1.01
C SER A 421 11.57 0.37 -2.17
N ILE A 422 11.07 1.61 -2.22
CA ILE A 422 10.13 2.08 -3.25
C ILE A 422 10.69 1.86 -4.67
N PRO A 423 11.93 2.28 -5.00
CA PRO A 423 12.49 2.03 -6.34
C PRO A 423 12.61 0.53 -6.65
N ALA A 424 12.98 -0.27 -5.66
CA ALA A 424 13.12 -1.72 -5.83
C ALA A 424 11.78 -2.41 -6.16
N ARG A 425 10.70 -1.98 -5.50
CA ARG A 425 9.34 -2.50 -5.74
C ARG A 425 8.84 -2.11 -7.12
N HIS A 426 9.00 -0.84 -7.50
CA HIS A 426 8.65 -0.37 -8.85
C HIS A 426 9.51 -1.04 -9.93
N ASP A 427 10.78 -1.32 -9.67
CA ASP A 427 11.65 -2.06 -10.59
C ASP A 427 11.16 -3.49 -10.82
N VAL A 428 10.82 -4.21 -9.75
CA VAL A 428 10.22 -5.54 -9.82
C VAL A 428 8.92 -5.51 -10.62
N ALA A 429 8.02 -4.57 -10.35
CA ALA A 429 6.77 -4.43 -11.08
C ALA A 429 7.00 -4.20 -12.59
N ARG A 430 7.87 -3.26 -12.95
CA ARG A 430 8.25 -2.97 -14.35
C ARG A 430 8.84 -4.20 -15.04
N ARG A 431 9.71 -4.96 -14.37
CA ARG A 431 10.33 -6.18 -14.93
C ARG A 431 9.31 -7.29 -15.16
N VAL A 432 8.42 -7.53 -14.20
CA VAL A 432 7.38 -8.56 -14.31
C VAL A 432 6.41 -8.23 -15.43
N ASP A 433 5.96 -6.97 -15.53
CA ASP A 433 5.08 -6.54 -16.61
C ASP A 433 5.76 -6.67 -17.98
N CYS A 434 7.03 -6.25 -18.11
CA CYS A 434 7.79 -6.44 -19.34
C CYS A 434 7.99 -7.92 -19.70
N ALA A 435 8.21 -8.79 -18.73
CA ALA A 435 8.31 -10.23 -18.94
C ALA A 435 6.97 -10.84 -19.41
N PHE A 436 5.85 -10.41 -18.82
CA PHE A 436 4.51 -10.84 -19.21
C PHE A 436 4.17 -10.39 -20.63
N LEU A 437 4.38 -9.11 -20.95
CA LEU A 437 4.14 -8.56 -22.29
C LEU A 437 5.04 -9.23 -23.34
N ALA A 438 6.32 -9.45 -23.03
CA ALA A 438 7.23 -10.16 -23.92
C ALA A 438 6.74 -11.58 -24.22
N ARG A 439 6.22 -12.29 -23.22
CA ARG A 439 5.61 -13.62 -23.43
C ARG A 439 4.42 -13.54 -24.39
N LEU A 440 3.51 -12.58 -24.21
CA LEU A 440 2.36 -12.40 -25.11
C LEU A 440 2.79 -12.15 -26.56
N VAL A 441 3.83 -11.34 -26.77
CA VAL A 441 4.35 -11.07 -28.12
C VAL A 441 5.04 -12.30 -28.71
N SER A 442 5.87 -13.01 -27.93
CA SER A 442 6.55 -14.24 -28.36
C SER A 442 5.55 -15.36 -28.72
N GLU A 443 4.40 -15.40 -28.05
CA GLU A 443 3.30 -16.33 -28.32
C GLU A 443 2.29 -15.80 -29.36
N HIS A 444 2.56 -14.66 -30.00
CA HIS A 444 1.72 -14.04 -31.03
C HIS A 444 0.31 -13.62 -30.57
N ARG A 445 0.15 -13.36 -29.27
CA ARG A 445 -1.10 -12.90 -28.63
C ARG A 445 -1.21 -11.38 -28.54
N LEU A 446 -0.10 -10.67 -28.76
CA LEU A 446 -0.01 -9.21 -28.71
C LEU A 446 0.99 -8.74 -29.78
N ARG A 447 0.73 -7.62 -30.45
CA ARG A 447 1.71 -7.05 -31.39
C ARG A 447 2.81 -6.34 -30.61
N GLU A 448 4.03 -6.33 -31.16
CA GLU A 448 5.17 -5.74 -30.45
C GLU A 448 4.98 -4.24 -30.15
N HIS A 449 4.39 -3.46 -31.06
CA HIS A 449 4.13 -2.03 -30.81
C HIS A 449 3.11 -1.80 -29.68
N GLU A 450 2.06 -2.63 -29.60
CA GLU A 450 1.07 -2.58 -28.52
C GLU A 450 1.74 -2.90 -27.17
N ALA A 451 2.75 -3.78 -27.14
CA ALA A 451 3.52 -4.07 -25.94
C ALA A 451 4.37 -2.86 -25.46
N TYR A 452 4.93 -2.05 -26.37
CA TYR A 452 5.66 -0.84 -25.99
C TYR A 452 4.72 0.24 -25.41
N GLU A 453 3.52 0.40 -25.98
CA GLU A 453 2.49 1.29 -25.46
C GLU A 453 2.06 0.83 -24.06
N LEU A 454 1.65 -0.43 -23.92
CA LEU A 454 1.21 -1.02 -22.65
C LEU A 454 2.31 -0.97 -21.57
N ALA A 455 3.58 -1.18 -21.92
CA ALA A 455 4.66 -1.10 -20.94
C ALA A 455 4.73 0.29 -20.28
N ARG A 456 4.61 1.37 -21.08
CA ARG A 456 4.61 2.75 -20.56
C ARG A 456 3.35 3.06 -19.76
N ASP A 457 2.20 2.60 -20.23
CA ASP A 457 0.92 2.80 -19.54
C ASP A 457 0.91 2.08 -18.19
N LEU A 458 1.36 0.83 -18.12
CA LEU A 458 1.42 0.07 -16.85
C LEU A 458 2.43 0.67 -15.87
N ALA A 459 3.58 1.14 -16.35
CA ALA A 459 4.65 1.67 -15.51
C ALA A 459 4.40 3.11 -15.01
N TYR A 460 3.50 3.86 -15.65
CA TYR A 460 3.30 5.29 -15.39
C TYR A 460 1.87 5.77 -15.67
N GLY A 461 1.38 5.58 -16.90
CA GLY A 461 0.14 6.21 -17.39
C GLY A 461 -1.12 5.84 -16.60
N LEU A 462 -1.37 4.54 -16.42
CA LEU A 462 -2.58 4.02 -15.75
C LEU A 462 -2.68 4.47 -14.30
N ALA A 463 -1.57 4.52 -13.57
CA ALA A 463 -1.57 4.98 -12.19
C ALA A 463 -1.94 6.47 -12.12
N LYS A 464 -1.39 7.31 -13.01
CA LYS A 464 -1.76 8.74 -13.04
C LYS A 464 -3.22 8.95 -13.41
N GLU A 465 -3.71 8.25 -14.42
CA GLU A 465 -5.09 8.38 -14.87
C GLU A 465 -6.08 7.90 -13.80
N ALA A 466 -5.88 6.68 -13.27
CA ALA A 466 -6.79 6.08 -12.32
C ALA A 466 -6.87 6.86 -10.99
N TYR A 467 -5.75 7.47 -10.56
CA TYR A 467 -5.67 8.23 -9.32
C TYR A 467 -5.75 9.75 -9.49
N ARG A 468 -5.94 10.25 -10.72
CA ARG A 468 -6.10 11.70 -11.03
C ARG A 468 -4.90 12.55 -10.58
N LEU A 469 -3.67 12.05 -10.80
CA LEU A 469 -2.41 12.63 -10.29
C LEU A 469 -1.59 13.45 -11.27
#